data_AF-A0A2A2JY38-F1
#
_entry.id   AF-A0A2A2JY38-F1
#
_cell.length_a   1.000
_cell.length_b   1.000
_cell.length_c   1.000
_cell.angle_alpha   90.00
_cell.angle_beta   90.00
_cell.angle_gamma   90.00
#
_symmetry.space_group_name_H-M   'P 1'
#
loop_
_entity.id
_entity.type
_entity.pdbx_description
1 polymer ?
#
loop_
_entity_poly.entity_id
_entity_poly.type
_entity_poly.pdbx_seq_one_letter_code
_entity_poly.pdbx_strand_id
1 'polypeptide(L)'
;MANLLAGVPITLKDGREINASDHLKGKEFYDRLAPYRNAVEVVLVSRDYMRFQLSEYYEKHGCSWAYIPLKHPIVNQLFQRYDVEALPTCLVVNSDGQVIDGHAEHQVKEFVSRPIELVERWRRTASALC
;
A
#
# COMPACT_ATOMS: atom_id res chain seq x y z
N MET A 1 -12.61 -11.45 -5.17
CA MET A 1 -12.95 -10.43 -6.18
C MET A 1 -12.04 -10.44 -7.42
N ALA A 2 -10.73 -10.72 -7.31
CA ALA A 2 -9.81 -10.65 -8.46
C ALA A 2 -10.12 -11.63 -9.63
N ASN A 3 -10.75 -12.78 -9.36
CA ASN A 3 -11.20 -13.72 -10.41
C ASN A 3 -12.57 -13.38 -11.01
N LEU A 4 -13.26 -12.34 -10.54
CA LEU A 4 -14.60 -11.98 -11.03
C LEU A 4 -14.55 -11.13 -12.31
N LEU A 5 -13.41 -10.52 -12.62
CA LEU A 5 -13.24 -9.56 -13.71
C LEU A 5 -12.10 -9.91 -14.68
N ALA A 6 -11.53 -11.11 -14.57
CA ALA A 6 -10.51 -11.58 -15.50
C ALA A 6 -11.13 -11.73 -16.90
N GLY A 7 -10.68 -10.91 -17.85
CA GLY A 7 -11.21 -10.87 -19.22
C GLY A 7 -12.29 -9.82 -19.48
N VAL A 8 -12.68 -9.01 -18.49
CA VAL A 8 -13.65 -7.92 -18.69
C VAL A 8 -12.90 -6.63 -19.11
N PRO A 9 -13.21 -6.06 -20.29
CA PRO A 9 -12.68 -4.74 -20.68
C PRO A 9 -13.36 -3.65 -19.85
N ILE A 10 -12.57 -2.72 -19.31
CA ILE A 10 -13.06 -1.52 -18.61
C ILE A 10 -12.69 -0.28 -19.40
N THR A 11 -13.63 0.66 -19.49
CA THR A 11 -13.46 1.92 -20.23
C THR A 11 -12.98 3.03 -19.28
N LEU A 12 -11.86 3.65 -19.61
CA LEU A 12 -11.30 4.76 -18.88
C LEU A 12 -12.03 6.08 -19.19
N LYS A 13 -11.82 7.11 -18.35
CA LYS A 13 -12.41 8.47 -18.54
C LYS A 13 -12.04 9.12 -19.88
N ASP A 14 -10.98 8.65 -20.54
CA ASP A 14 -10.52 9.11 -21.85
C ASP A 14 -11.04 8.26 -23.04
N GLY A 15 -11.92 7.28 -22.76
CA GLY A 15 -12.55 6.43 -23.75
C GLY A 15 -11.76 5.19 -24.16
N ARG A 16 -10.55 4.96 -23.61
CA ARG A 16 -9.77 3.75 -23.92
C ARG A 16 -10.29 2.53 -23.16
N GLU A 17 -10.41 1.40 -23.85
CA GLU A 17 -10.71 0.10 -23.23
C GLU A 17 -9.44 -0.68 -22.93
N ILE A 18 -9.32 -1.16 -21.69
CA ILE A 18 -8.19 -1.98 -21.26
C ILE A 18 -8.68 -3.17 -20.43
N ASN A 19 -7.89 -4.24 -20.43
CA ASN A 19 -8.18 -5.38 -19.58
C ASN A 19 -8.11 -4.97 -18.10
N ALA A 20 -9.16 -5.27 -17.33
CA ALA A 20 -9.21 -4.93 -15.90
C ALA A 20 -8.00 -5.48 -15.12
N SER A 21 -7.48 -6.65 -15.50
CA SER A 21 -6.32 -7.26 -14.84
C SER A 21 -5.00 -6.54 -15.14
N ASP A 22 -4.89 -5.83 -16.26
CA ASP A 22 -3.72 -5.02 -16.58
C ASP A 22 -3.77 -3.63 -15.94
N HIS A 23 -4.97 -3.09 -15.72
CA HIS A 23 -5.16 -1.80 -15.07
C HIS A 23 -5.08 -1.85 -13.54
N LEU A 24 -5.57 -2.94 -12.95
CA LEU A 24 -5.67 -3.10 -11.49
C LEU A 24 -4.41 -3.75 -10.87
N LYS A 25 -3.33 -3.93 -11.67
CA LYS A 25 -2.03 -4.44 -11.21
C LYS A 25 -1.49 -3.56 -10.08
N GLY A 26 -1.32 -4.13 -8.89
CA GLY A 26 -0.64 -3.49 -7.76
C GLY A 26 -1.37 -3.51 -6.41
N LYS A 27 -2.62 -4.01 -6.32
CA LYS A 27 -3.40 -4.07 -5.06
C LYS A 27 -3.72 -5.45 -4.56
N GLU A 28 -3.31 -6.47 -5.31
CA GLU A 28 -3.75 -7.85 -5.10
C GLU A 28 -3.50 -8.32 -3.66
N PHE A 29 -2.38 -7.92 -3.05
CA PHE A 29 -2.08 -8.20 -1.66
C PHE A 29 -3.13 -7.60 -0.70
N TYR A 30 -3.35 -6.29 -0.75
CA TYR A 30 -4.27 -5.59 0.15
C TYR A 30 -5.74 -5.95 -0.08
N ASP A 31 -6.13 -6.22 -1.32
CA ASP A 31 -7.50 -6.67 -1.63
C ASP A 31 -7.76 -8.09 -1.12
N ARG A 32 -6.77 -8.98 -1.20
CA ARG A 32 -6.86 -10.33 -0.64
C ARG A 32 -6.87 -10.32 0.90
N LEU A 33 -6.45 -9.22 1.54
CA LEU A 33 -6.61 -8.99 2.97
C LEU A 33 -8.02 -8.51 3.37
N ALA A 34 -8.99 -8.39 2.46
CA ALA A 34 -10.34 -7.93 2.78
C ALA A 34 -10.98 -8.57 4.03
N PRO A 35 -10.86 -9.90 4.29
CA PRO A 35 -11.41 -10.52 5.51
C PRO A 35 -10.62 -10.20 6.80
N TYR A 36 -9.42 -9.63 6.68
CA TYR A 36 -8.44 -9.38 7.75
C TYR A 36 -8.03 -7.89 7.82
N ARG A 37 -8.81 -6.97 7.25
CA ARG A 37 -8.45 -5.54 7.20
C ARG A 37 -8.27 -4.89 8.57
N ASN A 38 -8.81 -5.48 9.63
CA ASN A 38 -8.58 -5.04 11.01
C ASN A 38 -7.19 -5.42 11.56
N ALA A 39 -6.43 -6.25 10.86
CA ALA A 39 -5.10 -6.68 11.30
C ALA A 39 -3.97 -5.75 10.83
N VAL A 40 -4.14 -5.04 9.71
CA VAL A 40 -3.14 -4.13 9.11
C VAL A 40 -3.85 -2.99 8.39
N GLU A 41 -3.38 -1.76 8.60
CA GLU A 41 -3.77 -0.59 7.82
C GLU A 41 -2.60 -0.10 6.96
N VAL A 42 -2.90 0.41 5.77
CA VAL A 42 -1.92 1.06 4.89
C VAL A 42 -2.16 2.56 4.93
N VAL A 43 -1.09 3.31 5.23
CA VAL A 43 -1.10 4.78 5.21
C VAL A 43 -0.08 5.27 4.20
N LEU A 44 -0.55 5.97 3.16
CA LEU A 44 0.34 6.62 2.20
C LEU A 44 0.94 7.89 2.80
N VAL A 45 2.26 7.97 2.75
CA VAL A 45 3.03 9.17 3.09
C VAL A 45 3.58 9.77 1.80
N SER A 46 2.84 10.71 1.20
CA SER A 46 3.23 11.32 -0.07
C SER A 46 4.24 12.47 0.11
N ARG A 47 5.20 12.56 -0.82
CA ARG A 47 6.11 13.70 -1.02
C ARG A 47 5.65 14.68 -2.08
N ASP A 48 4.47 14.47 -2.65
CA ASP A 48 3.89 15.36 -3.65
C ASP A 48 3.68 16.76 -3.06
N TYR A 49 3.89 17.78 -3.89
CA TYR A 49 3.75 19.17 -3.48
C TYR A 49 2.31 19.67 -3.64
N MET A 50 1.59 19.13 -4.63
CA MET A 50 0.28 19.60 -5.04
C MET A 50 -0.77 18.49 -4.95
N ARG A 51 -1.99 18.87 -4.55
CA ARG A 51 -3.13 17.93 -4.38
C ARG A 51 -3.47 17.16 -5.65
N PHE A 52 -3.31 17.78 -6.83
CA PHE A 52 -3.61 17.10 -8.09
C PHE A 52 -2.66 15.93 -8.36
N GLN A 53 -1.39 16.00 -7.94
CA GLN A 53 -0.41 14.92 -8.11
C GLN A 53 -0.80 13.71 -7.26
N LEU A 54 -1.17 13.96 -6.00
CA LEU A 54 -1.71 12.92 -5.11
C LEU A 54 -3.00 12.31 -5.68
N SER A 55 -3.88 13.16 -6.23
CA SER A 55 -5.15 12.71 -6.82
C SER A 55 -4.90 11.84 -8.06
N GLU A 56 -3.99 12.26 -8.94
CA GLU A 56 -3.57 11.49 -10.10
C GLU A 56 -2.95 10.15 -9.69
N TYR A 57 -2.13 10.11 -8.63
CA TYR A 57 -1.62 8.87 -8.07
C TYR A 57 -2.76 7.95 -7.62
N TYR A 58 -3.72 8.46 -6.85
CA TYR A 58 -4.89 7.71 -6.41
C TYR A 58 -5.76 7.24 -7.57
N GLU A 59 -5.96 8.04 -8.61
CA GLU A 59 -6.74 7.65 -9.79
C GLU A 59 -6.02 6.59 -10.62
N LYS A 60 -4.73 6.82 -10.94
CA LYS A 60 -3.90 5.93 -11.75
C LYS A 60 -3.71 4.57 -11.09
N HIS A 61 -3.51 4.56 -9.77
CA HIS A 61 -3.30 3.35 -9.02
C HIS A 61 -4.59 2.84 -8.39
N GLY A 62 -5.70 3.56 -8.44
CA GLY A 62 -6.99 3.25 -7.81
C GLY A 62 -6.93 3.03 -6.29
N CYS A 63 -5.98 3.64 -5.59
CA CYS A 63 -5.74 3.40 -4.15
C CYS A 63 -6.95 3.82 -3.30
N SER A 64 -7.23 3.06 -2.24
CA SER A 64 -8.25 3.39 -1.23
C SER A 64 -7.68 3.54 0.18
N TRP A 65 -6.35 3.58 0.29
CA TRP A 65 -5.63 3.70 1.55
C TRP A 65 -5.80 5.08 2.17
N ALA A 66 -5.65 5.15 3.49
CA ALA A 66 -5.51 6.42 4.19
C ALA A 66 -4.23 7.13 3.71
N TYR A 67 -4.16 8.46 3.88
CA TYR A 67 -2.95 9.23 3.61
C TYR A 67 -2.76 10.33 4.65
N ILE A 68 -1.50 10.71 4.85
CA ILE A 68 -1.17 11.89 5.66
C ILE A 68 -1.40 13.14 4.80
N PRO A 69 -2.11 14.17 5.30
CA PRO A 69 -2.32 15.41 4.57
C PRO A 69 -1.00 16.00 4.04
N LEU A 70 -1.03 16.48 2.79
CA LEU A 70 0.15 17.08 2.16
C LEU A 70 0.69 18.23 3.02
N LYS A 71 2.02 18.35 3.05
CA LYS A 71 2.76 19.38 3.82
C LYS A 71 2.58 19.30 5.34
N HIS A 72 1.93 18.26 5.88
CA HIS A 72 1.91 18.06 7.32
C HIS A 72 3.35 17.85 7.85
N PRO A 73 3.78 18.52 8.93
CA PRO A 73 5.17 18.44 9.41
C PRO A 73 5.66 17.03 9.71
N ILE A 74 4.73 16.14 10.12
CA ILE A 74 5.04 14.74 10.42
C ILE A 74 5.62 13.98 9.22
N VAL A 75 5.33 14.38 7.98
CA VAL A 75 5.89 13.73 6.79
C VAL A 75 7.42 13.79 6.83
N ASN A 76 8.00 14.97 7.09
CA ASN A 76 9.46 15.09 7.20
C ASN A 76 10.02 14.31 8.40
N GLN A 77 9.30 14.31 9.52
CA GLN A 77 9.71 13.56 10.72
C GLN A 77 9.72 12.06 10.46
N LEU A 78 8.77 11.52 9.70
CA LEU A 78 8.71 10.10 9.34
C LEU A 78 9.85 9.72 8.38
N PHE A 79 10.15 10.56 7.39
CA PHE A 79 11.28 10.33 6.48
C PHE A 79 12.61 10.30 7.23
N GLN A 80 12.80 11.21 8.19
CA GLN A 80 14.00 11.24 9.03
C GLN A 80 14.04 10.06 10.01
N ARG A 81 12.93 9.77 10.70
CA ARG A 81 12.85 8.70 11.70
C ARG A 81 13.16 7.32 11.12
N TYR A 82 12.68 7.07 9.90
CA TYR A 82 12.82 5.78 9.23
C TYR A 82 13.92 5.77 8.16
N ASP A 83 14.74 6.82 8.10
CA ASP A 83 15.87 6.94 7.18
C ASP A 83 15.50 6.63 5.72
N VAL A 84 14.40 7.25 5.25
CA VAL A 84 13.88 7.02 3.90
C VAL A 84 14.69 7.83 2.89
N GLU A 85 15.68 7.18 2.27
CA GLU A 85 16.59 7.81 1.30
C GLU A 85 16.05 7.84 -0.14
N ALA A 86 15.24 6.85 -0.53
CA ALA A 86 14.73 6.68 -1.89
C ALA A 86 13.23 6.41 -1.91
N LEU A 87 12.59 6.63 -3.06
CA LEU A 87 11.19 6.29 -3.28
C LEU A 87 11.06 5.36 -4.50
N PRO A 88 10.11 4.40 -4.50
CA PRO A 88 9.19 4.09 -3.41
C PRO A 88 9.85 3.26 -2.28
N THR A 89 9.44 3.50 -1.03
CA THR A 89 9.81 2.69 0.16
C THR A 89 8.54 2.24 0.87
N CYS A 90 8.49 0.99 1.31
CA CYS A 90 7.38 0.44 2.07
C CYS A 90 7.88 -0.19 3.38
N LEU A 91 7.33 0.27 4.50
CA LEU A 91 7.71 -0.18 5.84
C LEU A 91 6.48 -0.74 6.54
N VAL A 92 6.68 -1.76 7.38
CA VAL A 92 5.69 -2.17 8.38
C VAL A 92 6.20 -1.76 9.74
N VAL A 93 5.35 -1.06 10.50
CA VAL A 93 5.65 -0.58 11.84
C VAL A 93 4.57 -1.06 12.82
N ASN A 94 4.94 -1.30 14.08
CA ASN A 94 3.97 -1.59 15.14
C ASN A 94 3.33 -0.29 15.68
N SER A 95 2.42 -0.44 16.64
CA SER A 95 1.74 0.70 17.31
C SER A 95 2.68 1.67 18.01
N ASP A 96 3.88 1.22 18.40
CA ASP A 96 4.92 2.04 19.05
C ASP A 96 5.84 2.74 18.03
N GLY A 97 5.61 2.52 16.74
CA GLY A 97 6.41 3.07 15.66
C GLY A 97 7.81 2.44 15.55
N GLN A 98 7.96 1.19 15.97
CA GLN A 98 9.13 0.36 15.72
C GLN A 98 8.97 -0.37 14.39
N VAL A 99 10.05 -0.45 13.61
CA VAL A 99 10.05 -1.15 12.32
C VAL A 99 10.02 -2.66 12.53
N ILE A 100 8.97 -3.31 12.00
CA ILE A 100 8.83 -4.76 11.94
C ILE A 100 9.44 -5.30 10.64
N ASP A 101 9.27 -4.56 9.54
CA ASP A 101 9.77 -4.91 8.22
C ASP A 101 10.19 -3.64 7.46
N GLY A 102 11.48 -3.54 7.14
CA GLY A 102 12.08 -2.39 6.47
C GLY A 102 12.02 -2.44 4.94
N HIS A 103 11.62 -3.57 4.36
CA HIS A 103 11.60 -3.80 2.91
C HIS A 103 10.33 -4.53 2.51
N ALA A 104 9.21 -4.05 3.03
CA ALA A 104 7.93 -4.72 2.93
C ALA A 104 7.47 -4.86 1.47
N GLU A 105 7.93 -3.99 0.56
CA GLU A 105 7.64 -4.09 -0.87
C GLU A 105 8.14 -5.40 -1.50
N HIS A 106 9.21 -6.00 -0.99
CA HIS A 106 9.70 -7.30 -1.47
C HIS A 106 8.82 -8.43 -0.94
N GLN A 107 8.53 -8.41 0.36
CA GLN A 107 7.68 -9.43 0.99
C GLN A 107 6.25 -9.40 0.44
N VAL A 108 5.67 -8.22 0.22
CA VAL A 108 4.33 -8.06 -0.37
C VAL A 108 4.25 -8.69 -1.76
N LYS A 109 5.30 -8.58 -2.58
CA LYS A 109 5.37 -9.23 -3.90
C LYS A 109 5.46 -10.74 -3.78
N GLU A 110 6.34 -11.23 -2.90
CA GLU A 110 6.56 -12.66 -2.68
C GLU A 110 5.31 -13.36 -2.12
N PHE A 111 4.62 -12.73 -1.18
CA PHE A 111 3.48 -13.29 -0.46
C PHE A 111 2.12 -12.83 -1.04
N VAL A 112 2.09 -12.26 -2.25
CA VAL A 112 0.84 -11.78 -2.88
C VAL A 112 -0.25 -12.86 -2.95
N SER A 113 0.14 -14.13 -3.14
CA SER A 113 -0.76 -15.28 -3.19
C SER A 113 -1.19 -15.79 -1.81
N ARG A 114 -0.49 -15.38 -0.75
CA ARG A 114 -0.66 -15.84 0.65
C ARG A 114 -0.51 -14.70 1.66
N PRO A 115 -1.30 -13.62 1.54
CA PRO A 115 -1.08 -12.40 2.30
C PRO A 115 -1.33 -12.57 3.80
N ILE A 116 -2.22 -13.51 4.19
CA ILE A 116 -2.51 -13.83 5.59
C ILE A 116 -1.25 -14.38 6.28
N GLU A 117 -0.48 -15.22 5.59
CA GLU A 117 0.76 -15.78 6.14
C GLU A 117 1.78 -14.68 6.48
N LEU A 118 1.92 -13.69 5.59
CA LEU A 118 2.82 -12.56 5.81
C LEU A 118 2.34 -11.66 6.96
N VAL A 119 1.04 -11.35 7.01
CA VAL A 119 0.47 -10.55 8.10
C VAL A 119 0.66 -11.24 9.45
N GLU A 120 0.38 -12.54 9.55
CA GLU A 120 0.59 -13.29 10.80
C GLU A 120 2.07 -13.41 11.17
N ARG A 121 2.98 -13.40 10.19
CA ARG A 121 4.42 -13.26 10.46
C ARG A 121 4.75 -11.89 11.05
N TRP A 122 4.28 -10.80 10.46
CA TRP A 122 4.48 -9.46 11.00
C TRP A 122 3.89 -9.29 12.41
N ARG A 123 2.70 -9.83 12.66
CA ARG A 123 2.06 -9.79 13.99
C ARG A 123 2.90 -10.52 15.05
N ARG A 124 3.44 -11.69 14.73
CA ARG A 124 4.33 -12.43 15.66
C ARG A 124 5.61 -11.64 15.96
N THR A 125 6.22 -11.02 14.95
CA THR A 125 7.38 -10.16 15.16
C THR A 125 7.04 -8.95 16.02
N ALA A 126 5.90 -8.29 15.76
CA ALA A 126 5.44 -7.14 16.55
C ALA A 126 5.27 -7.51 18.03
N SER A 127 4.61 -8.64 18.32
CA SER A 127 4.42 -9.14 19.69
C SER A 127 5.72 -9.53 20.40
N ALA A 128 6.79 -9.85 19.68
CA ALA A 128 8.08 -10.17 20.28
C ALA A 128 8.92 -8.91 20.64
N LEU A 129 8.51 -7.74 20.14
CA LEU A 129 9.18 -6.45 20.39
C LEU A 129 8.52 -5.64 21.53
N CYS A 130 7.35 -6.08 22.00
CA CYS A 130 6.57 -5.46 23.09
C CYS A 130 6.83 -6.14 24.44
#